data_AF-A0A2N8ZHU1-F1
#
_entry.id   AF-A0A2N8ZHU1-F1
#
_cell.length_a   1.000
_cell.length_b   1.000
_cell.length_c   1.000
_cell.angle_alpha   90.00
_cell.angle_beta   90.00
_cell.angle_gamma   90.00
#
_symmetry.space_group_name_H-M   'P 1'
#
loop_
_entity.id
_entity.type
_entity.pdbx_description
1 polymer ?
#
loop_
_entity_poly.entity_id
_entity_poly.type
_entity_poly.pdbx_seq_one_letter_code
_entity_poly.pdbx_strand_id
1 'polypeptide(L)'
;MIDLAAAMARDDYETRRKRQAQGIEKAKKLGKYRGRKPDYQLRENISLLLSEGKSWSQVQELLGCSRSTVAKVKKLSEPSQPTKNSSHYEC
;
A
#
# COMPACT_ATOMS: atom_id res chain seq x y z
N MET A 1 38.04 28.58 11.03
CA MET A 1 37.38 28.61 9.70
C MET A 1 36.56 27.34 9.53
N ILE A 2 35.31 27.34 10.00
CA ILE A 2 34.35 26.22 9.87
C ILE A 2 33.15 26.63 8.99
N ASP A 3 32.87 27.94 8.91
CA ASP A 3 31.68 28.47 8.26
C ASP A 3 31.67 28.27 6.74
N LEU A 4 32.84 28.38 6.08
CA LEU A 4 32.96 28.11 4.65
C LEU A 4 32.70 26.63 4.33
N ALA A 5 33.24 25.71 5.14
CA ALA A 5 33.02 24.28 4.98
C ALA A 5 31.53 23.92 5.22
N ALA A 6 30.89 24.59 6.18
CA ALA A 6 29.47 24.42 6.45
C ALA A 6 28.60 24.91 5.28
N ALA A 7 28.95 26.04 4.66
CA ALA A 7 28.27 26.56 3.47
C ALA A 7 28.40 25.61 2.29
N MET A 8 29.61 25.12 2.00
CA MET A 8 29.84 24.15 0.93
C MET A 8 29.05 22.85 1.15
N ALA A 9 29.01 22.33 2.38
CA ALA A 9 28.24 21.13 2.70
C ALA A 9 26.73 21.32 2.48
N ARG A 10 26.21 22.53 2.76
CA ARG A 10 24.82 22.89 2.53
C ARG A 10 24.47 22.93 1.04
N ASP A 11 25.29 23.62 0.24
CA ASP A 11 25.07 23.77 -1.20
C ASP A 11 25.04 22.39 -1.90
N ASP A 12 25.92 21.50 -1.46
CA ASP A 12 26.05 20.15 -2.00
C ASP A 12 24.83 19.26 -1.65
N TYR A 13 24.29 19.42 -0.44
CA TYR A 13 23.04 18.78 -0.02
C TYR A 13 21.84 19.29 -0.83
N GLU A 14 21.72 20.60 -0.99
CA GLU A 14 20.64 21.22 -1.75
C GLU A 14 20.67 20.79 -3.22
N THR A 15 21.86 20.71 -3.81
CA THR A 15 22.06 20.26 -5.18
C THR A 15 21.60 18.81 -5.38
N ARG A 16 21.94 17.91 -4.44
CA ARG A 16 21.48 16.51 -4.48
C ARG A 16 19.96 16.40 -4.38
N ARG A 17 19.34 17.18 -3.50
CA ARG A 17 17.87 17.23 -3.35
C ARG A 17 17.18 17.72 -4.62
N LYS A 18 17.70 18.79 -5.25
CA LYS A 18 17.18 19.32 -6.53
C LYS A 18 17.24 18.26 -7.64
N ARG A 19 18.38 17.58 -7.80
CA ARG A 19 18.54 16.49 -8.79
C ARG A 19 17.64 15.30 -8.51
N GLN A 20 17.53 14.89 -7.24
CA GLN A 20 16.61 13.82 -6.82
C GLN A 20 15.16 14.19 -7.14
N ALA A 21 14.74 15.43 -6.86
CA ALA A 21 13.40 15.91 -7.15
C ALA A 21 13.09 15.88 -8.65
N GLN A 22 14.01 16.37 -9.49
CA GLN A 22 13.89 16.30 -10.96
C GLN A 22 13.77 14.84 -11.46
N GLY A 23 14.58 13.94 -10.89
CA GLY A 23 14.52 12.51 -11.20
C GLY A 23 13.19 11.88 -10.82
N ILE A 24 12.68 12.19 -9.61
CA ILE A 24 11.38 11.74 -9.13
C ILE A 24 10.26 12.28 -10.02
N GLU A 25 10.30 13.56 -10.39
CA GLU A 25 9.29 14.18 -11.25
C GLU A 25 9.26 13.51 -12.63
N LYS A 26 10.43 13.27 -13.24
CA LYS A 26 10.54 12.54 -14.50
C LYS A 26 10.01 11.11 -14.37
N ALA A 27 10.34 10.39 -13.30
CA ALA A 27 9.86 9.03 -13.06
C ALA A 27 8.34 8.97 -12.79
N LYS A 28 7.77 9.99 -12.11
CA LYS A 28 6.32 10.16 -11.94
C LYS A 28 5.64 10.40 -13.27
N LYS A 29 6.15 11.31 -14.12
CA LYS A 29 5.63 11.57 -15.47
C LYS A 29 5.66 10.32 -16.36
N LEU A 30 6.70 9.50 -16.23
CA LEU A 30 6.82 8.20 -16.91
C LEU A 30 6.00 7.06 -16.26
N GLY A 31 5.24 7.33 -15.20
CA GLY A 31 4.38 6.33 -14.54
C GLY A 31 5.13 5.17 -13.86
N LYS A 32 6.43 5.33 -13.53
CA LYS A 32 7.24 4.26 -12.94
C LYS A 32 6.83 3.92 -11.51
N TYR A 33 6.32 4.89 -10.75
CA TYR A 33 5.85 4.68 -9.38
C TYR A 33 4.41 4.14 -9.37
N ARG A 34 4.26 2.82 -9.26
CA ARG A 34 2.96 2.13 -9.21
C ARG A 34 2.61 1.61 -7.80
N GLY A 35 3.37 2.04 -6.79
CA GLY A 35 3.25 1.57 -5.40
C GLY A 35 3.68 0.11 -5.23
N ARG A 36 3.32 -0.49 -4.07
CA ARG A 36 3.52 -1.92 -3.84
C ARG A 36 2.56 -2.70 -4.73
N LYS A 37 3.11 -3.53 -5.62
CA LYS A 37 2.30 -4.47 -6.39
C LYS A 37 1.67 -5.49 -5.44
N PRO A 38 0.38 -5.80 -5.61
CA PRO A 38 -0.24 -6.85 -4.83
C PRO A 38 0.25 -8.23 -5.27
N ASP A 39 0.29 -9.15 -4.31
CA ASP A 39 0.62 -10.54 -4.56
C ASP A 39 -0.60 -11.24 -5.19
N TYR A 40 -0.60 -11.36 -6.52
CA TYR A 40 -1.76 -11.86 -7.28
C TYR A 40 -2.11 -13.32 -6.93
N GLN A 41 -1.10 -14.19 -6.84
CA GLN A 41 -1.29 -15.60 -6.47
C GLN A 41 -1.97 -15.75 -5.11
N LEU A 42 -1.56 -14.96 -4.12
CA LEU A 42 -2.17 -14.98 -2.79
C LEU A 42 -3.65 -14.59 -2.87
N ARG A 43 -3.97 -13.59 -3.68
CA ARG A 43 -5.36 -13.12 -3.84
C ARG A 43 -6.24 -14.13 -4.57
N GLU A 44 -5.71 -14.78 -5.59
CA GLU A 44 -6.39 -15.86 -6.30
C GLU A 44 -6.70 -17.01 -5.34
N ASN A 45 -5.72 -17.47 -4.57
CA ASN A 45 -5.91 -18.52 -3.56
C ASN A 45 -6.96 -18.14 -2.51
N ILE A 46 -6.94 -16.89 -2.01
CA ILE A 46 -7.96 -16.40 -1.08
C ILE A 46 -9.35 -16.41 -1.75
N SER A 47 -9.47 -15.95 -3.00
CA SER A 47 -10.76 -15.92 -3.69
C SER A 47 -11.33 -17.32 -3.92
N LEU A 48 -10.47 -18.29 -4.24
CA LEU A 48 -10.85 -19.69 -4.40
C LEU A 48 -11.35 -20.28 -3.08
N LEU A 49 -10.59 -20.13 -1.98
CA LEU A 49 -11.00 -20.65 -0.67
C LEU A 49 -12.29 -19.98 -0.14
N LEU A 50 -12.49 -18.70 -0.44
CA LEU A 50 -13.73 -18.01 -0.09
C LEU A 50 -14.91 -18.52 -0.92
N SER A 51 -14.70 -18.85 -2.20
CA SER A 51 -15.74 -19.46 -3.06
C SER A 51 -16.13 -20.87 -2.60
N GLU A 52 -15.18 -21.61 -2.01
CA GLU A 52 -15.42 -22.92 -1.38
C GLU A 52 -16.14 -22.82 -0.02
N GLY A 53 -16.40 -21.61 0.49
CA GLY A 53 -17.10 -21.41 1.76
C GLY A 53 -16.23 -21.63 3.01
N LYS A 54 -14.90 -21.61 2.90
CA LYS A 54 -14.00 -21.76 4.05
C LYS A 54 -14.14 -20.59 5.03
N SER A 55 -13.97 -20.87 6.32
CA SER A 55 -14.01 -19.84 7.36
C SER A 55 -12.80 -18.92 7.28
N TRP A 56 -12.95 -17.67 7.72
CA TRP A 56 -11.87 -16.67 7.61
C TRP A 56 -10.64 -17.06 8.42
N SER A 57 -10.83 -17.60 9.63
CA SER A 57 -9.73 -18.06 10.48
C SER A 57 -8.94 -19.18 9.81
N GLN A 58 -9.63 -20.10 9.13
CA GLN A 58 -8.99 -21.20 8.41
C GLN A 58 -8.18 -20.68 7.21
N VAL A 59 -8.68 -19.68 6.46
CA VAL A 59 -7.93 -19.05 5.35
C VAL A 59 -6.67 -18.35 5.87
N GLN A 60 -6.74 -17.71 7.02
CA GLN A 60 -5.59 -17.05 7.63
C GLN A 60 -4.50 -18.05 8.05
N GLU A 61 -4.89 -19.18 8.64
CA GLU A 61 -3.97 -20.23 9.07
C GLU A 61 -3.31 -20.93 7.88
N LEU A 62 -4.09 -21.27 6.84
CA LEU A 62 -3.59 -21.97 5.65
C LEU A 62 -2.64 -21.12 4.80
N LEU A 63 -2.94 -19.83 4.62
CA LEU A 63 -2.18 -18.94 3.73
C LEU A 63 -1.21 -18.00 4.48
N GLY A 64 -1.20 -18.03 5.81
CA GLY A 64 -0.36 -17.13 6.63
C GLY A 64 -0.67 -15.65 6.42
N CYS A 65 -1.91 -15.31 6.05
CA CYS A 65 -2.29 -13.94 5.67
C CYS A 65 -3.10 -13.23 6.77
N SER A 66 -3.03 -11.90 6.80
CA SER A 66 -3.79 -11.10 7.76
C SER A 66 -5.29 -11.09 7.41
N ARG A 67 -6.15 -10.99 8.44
CA ARG A 67 -7.60 -10.81 8.26
C ARG A 67 -7.94 -9.61 7.37
N SER A 68 -7.15 -8.54 7.45
CA SER A 68 -7.28 -7.34 6.61
C SER A 68 -7.02 -7.62 5.12
N THR A 69 -6.18 -8.61 4.80
CA THR A 69 -5.92 -9.04 3.42
C THR A 69 -7.10 -9.82 2.87
N VAL A 70 -7.65 -10.75 3.65
CA VAL A 70 -8.87 -11.50 3.29
C VAL A 70 -10.06 -10.56 3.07
N ALA A 71 -10.28 -9.62 4.00
CA ALA A 71 -11.34 -8.61 3.86
C ALA A 71 -11.16 -7.73 2.62
N LYS A 72 -9.92 -7.34 2.30
CA LYS A 72 -9.60 -6.56 1.11
C LYS A 72 -9.87 -7.33 -0.17
N VAL A 73 -9.54 -8.62 -0.23
CA VAL A 73 -9.83 -9.48 -1.39
C VAL A 73 -11.33 -9.66 -1.56
N LYS A 74 -12.07 -9.96 -0.48
CA LYS A 74 -13.53 -10.07 -0.52
C LYS A 74 -14.21 -8.79 -1.01
N LYS A 75 -13.76 -7.62 -0.52
CA LYS A 75 -14.28 -6.31 -0.97
C LYS A 75 -13.96 -6.02 -2.43
N LEU A 76 -12.85 -6.53 -2.96
CA LEU A 76 -12.49 -6.38 -4.37
C LEU A 76 -13.29 -7.31 -5.28
N SER A 77 -13.72 -8.48 -4.79
CA SER A 77 -14.53 -9.44 -5.55
C SER A 77 -16.03 -9.12 -5.56
N GLU A 78 -16.54 -8.36 -4.57
CA GLU A 78 -17.93 -7.94 -4.51
C GLU A 78 -18.13 -6.56 -5.17
N PRO A 79 -18.99 -6.41 -6.19
CA PRO A 79 -19.33 -5.11 -6.74
C PRO A 79 -20.20 -4.33 -5.73
N SER A 80 -19.55 -3.41 -5.01
CA SER A 80 -20.10 -2.28 -4.27
C SER A 80 -21.47 -2.49 -3.58
N GLN A 81 -21.44 -2.79 -2.29
CA GLN A 81 -22.50 -2.36 -1.36
C GLN A 81 -21.92 -1.31 -0.40
N PRO A 82 -22.52 -0.11 -0.29
CA PRO A 82 -22.08 0.90 0.65
C PRO A 82 -22.27 0.39 2.07
N THR A 83 -21.21 0.45 2.89
CA THR A 83 -21.26 0.09 4.30
C THR A 83 -22.20 1.07 5.00
N LYS A 84 -23.38 0.59 5.41
CA LYS A 84 -24.28 1.32 6.31
C LYS A 84 -23.51 1.59 7.59
N ASN A 85 -23.16 2.85 7.81
CA ASN A 85 -22.80 3.34 9.13
C ASN A 85 -24.04 3.18 10.01
N SER A 86 -24.07 2.16 10.86
CA SER A 86 -24.92 2.22 12.06
C SER A 86 -24.14 3.06 13.06
N SER A 87 -24.48 4.34 13.11
CA SER A 87 -24.36 5.13 14.33
C SER A 87 -25.07 4.39 15.47
N HIS A 88 -24.65 4.69 16.70
CA HIS A 88 -25.51 4.74 17.89
C HIS A 88 -25.56 3.54 18.85
N TYR A 89 -24.80 3.67 19.95
CA TYR A 89 -25.31 3.81 21.33
C TYR A 89 -24.36 4.84 21.96
N GLU A 90 -24.69 6.13 22.16
CA GLU A 90 -25.60 6.69 23.17
C GLU A 90 -25.79 5.81 24.41
N CYS A 91 -24.87 5.95 25.37
CA CYS A 91 -25.07 6.63 26.65
C CYS A 91 -23.70 7.03 27.22
#